data_AF-A0A1V5PIW8-F1
#
_entry.id   AF-A0A1V5PIW8-F1
#
_cell.length_a   1.000
_cell.length_b   1.000
_cell.length_c   1.000
_cell.angle_alpha   90.00
_cell.angle_beta   90.00
_cell.angle_gamma   90.00
#
_symmetry.space_group_name_H-M   'P 1'
#
loop_
_entity.id
_entity.type
_entity.pdbx_description
1 polymer ?
#
loop_
_entity_poly.entity_id
_entity_poly.type
_entity_poly.pdbx_seq_one_letter_code
_entity_poly.pdbx_strand_id
1 'polypeptide(L)'
;MQEYKTVSRSATFSDKEVWKQLQSLKEQAKLSLETLKENWRQEARQKIEKTLLHLPEDLSRNGLDASLMDKLSEPLINFMQNIDNIIHPAQIAALPGQAEGKIQELAEELVRKIPVIEQEEHTGYIEKPVKSSRKIKYLHVKDITAVTRVTTEAEWEKLQGLLDKKVRQLLSEGYDVEL
;
A
#
# COMPACT_ATOMS: atom_id res chain seq x y z
N MET A 1 38.10 -6.82 -54.95
CA MET A 1 38.09 -6.83 -53.47
C MET A 1 36.68 -6.89 -52.83
N GLN A 2 35.60 -7.14 -53.57
CA GLN A 2 34.25 -7.26 -52.96
C GLN A 2 33.83 -8.71 -52.66
N GLU A 3 34.39 -9.72 -53.32
CA GLU A 3 34.00 -11.13 -53.13
C GLU A 3 34.46 -11.74 -51.80
N TYR A 4 35.58 -11.28 -51.25
CA TYR A 4 36.15 -11.84 -50.00
C TYR A 4 35.30 -11.53 -48.75
N LYS A 5 34.54 -10.42 -48.76
CA LYS A 5 33.61 -10.07 -47.67
C LYS A 5 32.30 -10.85 -47.72
N THR A 6 31.89 -11.30 -48.91
CA THR A 6 30.69 -12.11 -49.09
C THR A 6 30.94 -13.56 -48.69
N VAL A 7 32.14 -14.09 -48.98
CA VAL A 7 32.57 -15.45 -48.60
C VAL A 7 32.76 -15.60 -47.08
N SER A 8 33.30 -14.60 -46.39
CA SER A 8 33.48 -14.68 -44.92
C SER A 8 32.16 -14.60 -44.14
N ARG A 9 31.17 -13.85 -44.64
CA ARG A 9 29.81 -13.78 -44.06
C ARG A 9 28.94 -15.00 -44.37
N SER A 10 29.15 -15.63 -45.53
CA SER A 10 28.45 -16.86 -45.91
C SER A 10 29.07 -18.14 -45.31
N ALA A 11 30.38 -18.14 -45.06
CA ALA A 11 31.07 -19.22 -44.35
C ALA A 11 30.63 -19.33 -42.88
N THR A 12 30.38 -18.22 -42.19
CA THR A 12 29.95 -18.24 -40.78
C THR A 12 28.53 -18.79 -40.58
N PHE A 13 27.65 -18.62 -41.56
CA PHE A 13 26.27 -19.13 -41.50
C PHE A 13 26.14 -20.58 -42.02
N SER A 14 27.12 -21.05 -42.80
CA SER A 14 27.15 -22.41 -43.39
C SER A 14 27.99 -23.40 -42.58
N ASP A 15 28.65 -22.93 -41.51
CA ASP A 15 29.44 -23.79 -40.64
C ASP A 15 28.53 -24.59 -39.71
N LYS A 16 28.51 -25.90 -39.92
CA LYS A 16 27.67 -26.85 -39.17
C LYS A 16 27.95 -26.80 -37.67
N GLU A 17 29.17 -26.43 -37.27
CA GLU A 17 29.53 -26.27 -35.86
C GLU A 17 28.95 -25.00 -35.25
N VAL A 18 28.97 -23.87 -35.97
CA VAL A 18 28.33 -22.62 -35.53
C VAL A 18 26.82 -22.82 -35.39
N TRP A 19 26.19 -23.55 -36.31
CA TRP A 19 24.75 -23.87 -36.21
C TRP A 19 24.42 -24.74 -35.00
N LYS A 20 25.22 -25.79 -34.72
CA LYS A 20 25.06 -26.62 -33.52
C LYS A 20 25.21 -25.80 -32.24
N GLN A 21 26.18 -24.89 -32.18
CA GLN A 21 26.38 -24.02 -31.03
C GLN A 21 25.19 -23.08 -30.83
N LEU A 22 24.70 -22.44 -31.90
CA LEU A 22 23.51 -21.57 -31.82
C LEU A 22 22.25 -22.35 -31.40
N GLN A 23 22.10 -23.58 -31.89
CA GLN A 23 20.98 -24.45 -31.48
C GLN A 23 21.08 -24.83 -30.00
N SER A 24 22.27 -25.21 -29.53
CA SER A 24 22.53 -25.51 -28.12
C SER A 24 22.26 -24.29 -27.22
N LEU A 25 22.76 -23.10 -27.59
CA LEU A 25 22.51 -21.85 -26.88
C LEU A 25 21.02 -21.49 -26.84
N LYS A 26 20.29 -21.74 -27.93
CA LYS A 26 18.84 -21.54 -27.99
C LYS A 26 18.10 -22.49 -27.05
N GLU A 27 18.49 -23.76 -26.99
CA GLU A 27 17.90 -24.74 -26.08
C GLU A 27 18.18 -24.38 -24.62
N GLN A 28 19.42 -23.99 -24.31
CA GLN A 28 19.80 -23.49 -22.99
C GLN A 28 18.99 -22.25 -22.60
N ALA A 29 18.87 -21.26 -23.48
CA ALA A 29 18.11 -20.04 -23.23
C ALA A 29 16.61 -20.33 -23.00
N LYS A 30 16.03 -21.31 -23.71
CA LYS A 30 14.66 -21.75 -23.48
C LYS A 30 14.48 -22.36 -22.09
N LEU A 31 15.39 -23.23 -21.66
CA LEU A 31 15.35 -23.81 -20.32
C LEU A 31 15.48 -22.72 -19.25
N SER A 32 16.43 -21.79 -19.40
CA SER A 32 16.58 -20.67 -18.49
C SER A 32 15.33 -19.79 -18.41
N LEU A 33 14.65 -19.57 -19.54
CA LEU A 33 13.41 -18.80 -19.59
C LEU A 33 12.26 -19.50 -18.86
N GLU A 34 12.12 -20.82 -18.98
CA GLU A 34 11.12 -21.56 -18.21
C GLU A 34 11.41 -21.53 -16.70
N THR A 35 12.67 -21.68 -16.30
CA THR A 35 13.07 -21.51 -14.89
C THR A 35 12.74 -20.10 -14.38
N LEU A 36 13.01 -19.07 -15.17
CA LEU A 36 12.76 -17.68 -14.78
C LEU A 36 11.25 -17.39 -14.66
N LYS A 37 10.44 -17.93 -15.58
CA LYS A 37 8.97 -17.86 -15.50
C LYS A 37 8.44 -18.48 -14.21
N GLU A 38 8.94 -19.65 -13.84
CA GLU A 38 8.52 -20.29 -12.59
C GLU A 38 8.94 -19.47 -11.36
N ASN A 39 10.16 -18.94 -11.35
CA ASN A 39 10.63 -18.10 -10.26
C ASN A 39 9.75 -16.86 -10.05
N TRP A 40 9.36 -16.16 -11.13
CA TRP A 40 8.48 -15.00 -11.03
C TRP A 40 7.07 -15.36 -10.53
N ARG A 41 6.53 -16.51 -10.93
CA ARG A 41 5.24 -17.01 -10.39
C ARG A 41 5.34 -17.30 -8.90
N GLN A 42 6.40 -18.00 -8.49
CA GLN A 42 6.64 -18.33 -7.09
C GLN A 42 6.86 -17.09 -6.23
N GLU A 43 7.61 -16.10 -6.72
CA GLU A 43 7.82 -14.84 -6.01
C GLU A 43 6.50 -14.09 -5.79
N ALA A 44 5.65 -13.99 -6.82
CA ALA A 44 4.34 -13.37 -6.70
C ALA A 44 3.46 -14.10 -5.66
N ARG A 45 3.40 -15.44 -5.69
CA ARG A 45 2.67 -16.24 -4.70
C ARG A 45 3.18 -16.00 -3.29
N GLN A 46 4.50 -16.07 -3.07
CA GLN A 46 5.09 -15.89 -1.76
C GLN A 46 4.81 -14.50 -1.18
N LYS A 47 4.80 -13.45 -1.99
CA LYS A 47 4.44 -12.10 -1.54
C LYS A 47 3.00 -12.06 -1.06
N ILE A 48 2.06 -12.61 -1.85
CA ILE A 48 0.64 -12.62 -1.51
C ILE A 48 0.35 -13.49 -0.28
N GLU A 49 0.92 -14.70 -0.21
CA GLU A 49 0.75 -15.61 0.93
C GLU A 49 1.24 -14.96 2.24
N LYS A 50 2.39 -14.29 2.21
CA LYS A 50 2.89 -13.55 3.37
C LYS A 50 1.92 -12.46 3.78
N THR A 51 1.41 -11.67 2.84
CA THR A 51 0.43 -10.62 3.15
C THR A 51 -0.86 -11.21 3.73
N LEU A 52 -1.40 -12.28 3.14
CA LEU A 52 -2.59 -12.96 3.64
C LEU A 52 -2.39 -13.53 5.05
N LEU A 53 -1.18 -14.02 5.35
CA LEU A 53 -0.82 -14.52 6.69
C LEU A 53 -0.76 -13.40 7.74
N HIS A 54 -0.26 -12.22 7.36
CA HIS A 54 -0.17 -11.07 8.26
C HIS A 54 -1.45 -10.23 8.34
N LEU A 55 -2.37 -10.38 7.38
CA LEU A 55 -3.61 -9.62 7.31
C LEU A 55 -4.45 -9.64 8.61
N PRO A 56 -4.65 -10.78 9.30
CA PRO A 56 -5.41 -10.79 10.55
C PRO A 56 -4.71 -10.02 11.68
N GLU A 57 -3.38 -10.05 11.72
CA GLU A 57 -2.59 -9.30 12.69
C GLU A 57 -2.67 -7.81 12.39
N ASP A 58 -2.58 -7.41 11.11
CA ASP A 58 -2.73 -6.02 10.69
C ASP A 58 -4.14 -5.48 10.95
N LEU A 59 -5.20 -6.29 10.76
CA LEU A 59 -6.56 -5.92 11.14
C LEU A 59 -6.68 -5.72 12.65
N SER A 60 -6.17 -6.67 13.44
CA SER A 60 -6.21 -6.62 14.91
C SER A 60 -5.46 -5.42 15.47
N ARG A 61 -4.27 -5.11 14.92
CA ARG A 61 -3.45 -3.95 15.31
C ARG A 61 -4.14 -2.61 15.04
N ASN A 62 -4.97 -2.55 14.00
CA ASN A 62 -5.71 -1.36 13.61
C ASN A 62 -7.13 -1.32 14.19
N GLY A 63 -7.51 -2.26 15.07
CA GLY A 63 -8.85 -2.32 15.67
C GLY A 63 -9.97 -2.60 14.67
N LEU A 64 -9.66 -3.17 13.50
CA LEU A 64 -10.61 -3.42 12.42
C LEU A 64 -11.32 -4.76 12.63
N ASP A 65 -12.62 -4.80 12.29
CA ASP A 65 -13.44 -6.01 12.42
C ASP A 65 -12.93 -7.15 11.52
N ALA A 66 -12.94 -8.37 12.08
CA ALA A 66 -12.55 -9.59 11.41
C ALA A 66 -13.46 -9.92 10.20
N SER A 67 -14.69 -9.39 10.16
CA SER A 67 -15.59 -9.56 9.00
C SER A 67 -15.07 -8.90 7.71
N LEU A 68 -14.13 -7.95 7.81
CA LEU A 68 -13.48 -7.33 6.66
C LEU A 68 -12.41 -8.22 6.03
N MET A 69 -11.95 -9.27 6.73
CA MET A 69 -10.92 -10.18 6.26
C MET A 69 -11.32 -10.87 4.94
N ASP A 70 -12.55 -11.38 4.85
CA ASP A 70 -13.03 -12.08 3.65
C ASP A 70 -13.05 -11.14 2.44
N LYS A 71 -13.51 -9.90 2.64
CA LYS A 71 -13.58 -8.88 1.57
C LYS A 71 -12.21 -8.40 1.11
N LEU A 72 -11.26 -8.25 2.04
CA LEU A 72 -9.92 -7.75 1.73
C LEU A 72 -9.01 -8.84 1.19
N SER A 73 -9.21 -10.10 1.59
CA SER A 73 -8.43 -11.24 1.08
C SER A 73 -8.89 -11.72 -0.30
N GLU A 74 -10.17 -11.54 -0.66
CA GLU A 74 -10.74 -12.00 -1.93
C GLU A 74 -9.97 -11.53 -3.17
N PRO A 75 -9.60 -10.24 -3.35
CA PRO A 75 -8.82 -9.79 -4.51
C PRO A 75 -7.44 -10.45 -4.61
N LEU A 76 -6.79 -10.68 -3.46
CA LEU A 76 -5.47 -11.32 -3.39
C LEU A 76 -5.57 -12.81 -3.72
N ILE A 77 -6.57 -13.50 -3.20
CA ILE A 77 -6.84 -14.91 -3.50
C ILE A 77 -7.18 -15.09 -4.98
N ASN A 78 -8.04 -14.24 -5.54
CA ASN A 78 -8.40 -14.26 -6.96
C ASN A 78 -7.19 -14.01 -7.86
N PHE A 79 -6.32 -13.07 -7.49
CA PHE A 79 -5.08 -12.83 -8.24
C PHE A 79 -4.15 -14.06 -8.17
N MET A 80 -4.00 -14.66 -6.99
CA MET A 80 -3.18 -15.87 -6.79
C MET A 80 -3.66 -17.06 -7.63
N GLN A 81 -4.98 -17.29 -7.70
CA GLN A 81 -5.57 -18.35 -8.53
C GLN A 81 -5.35 -18.13 -10.04
N ASN A 82 -5.16 -16.89 -10.47
CA ASN A 82 -4.95 -16.54 -11.88
C ASN A 82 -3.48 -16.54 -12.34
N ILE A 83 -2.52 -16.66 -11.41
CA ILE A 83 -1.08 -16.69 -11.73
C ILE A 83 -0.74 -17.79 -12.74
N ASP A 84 -1.36 -18.96 -12.62
CA ASP A 84 -1.07 -20.11 -13.50
C ASP A 84 -1.67 -19.98 -14.90
N ASN A 85 -2.75 -19.20 -15.02
CA ASN A 85 -3.46 -18.98 -16.28
C ASN A 85 -2.68 -18.04 -17.22
N ILE A 86 -1.67 -17.32 -16.72
CA ILE A 86 -0.91 -16.35 -17.49
C ILE A 86 0.22 -17.05 -18.25
N ILE A 87 0.09 -17.13 -19.57
CA ILE A 87 1.02 -17.87 -20.45
C ILE A 87 2.12 -16.96 -21.01
N HIS A 88 1.85 -15.67 -21.21
CA HIS A 88 2.77 -14.76 -21.90
C HIS A 88 3.98 -14.38 -21.02
N PRO A 89 5.24 -14.62 -21.46
CA PRO A 89 6.43 -14.39 -20.64
C PRO A 89 6.58 -12.96 -20.13
N ALA A 90 6.21 -11.95 -20.94
CA ALA A 90 6.26 -10.55 -20.52
C ALA A 90 5.28 -10.25 -19.36
N GLN A 91 4.12 -10.90 -19.36
CA GLN A 91 3.15 -10.78 -18.27
C GLN A 91 3.61 -11.54 -17.03
N ILE A 92 4.20 -12.73 -17.21
CA ILE A 92 4.77 -13.53 -16.11
C ILE A 92 5.88 -12.73 -15.40
N ALA A 93 6.73 -12.03 -16.16
CA ALA A 93 7.78 -11.18 -15.61
C ALA A 93 7.25 -10.01 -14.76
N ALA A 94 6.05 -9.54 -15.05
CA ALA A 94 5.41 -8.44 -14.33
C ALA A 94 4.66 -8.91 -13.07
N LEU A 95 4.42 -10.22 -12.89
CA LEU A 95 3.64 -10.77 -11.79
C LEU A 95 4.11 -10.31 -10.40
N PRO A 96 5.42 -10.30 -10.07
CA PRO A 96 5.86 -9.85 -8.75
C PRO A 96 5.51 -8.38 -8.48
N GLY A 97 5.63 -7.52 -9.49
CA GLY A 97 5.27 -6.10 -9.38
C GLY A 97 3.75 -5.89 -9.32
N GLN A 98 2.97 -6.70 -10.05
CA GLN A 98 1.51 -6.68 -9.95
C GLN A 98 1.03 -7.14 -8.57
N ALA A 99 1.66 -8.16 -7.99
CA ALA A 99 1.40 -8.59 -6.62
C ALA A 99 1.67 -7.47 -5.62
N GLU A 100 2.80 -6.78 -5.72
CA GLU A 100 3.13 -5.63 -4.87
C GLU A 100 2.11 -4.49 -5.01
N GLY A 101 1.71 -4.15 -6.23
CA GLY A 101 0.67 -3.15 -6.46
C GLY A 101 -0.65 -3.50 -5.77
N LYS A 102 -1.07 -4.77 -5.85
CA LYS A 102 -2.29 -5.24 -5.16
C LYS A 102 -2.17 -5.23 -3.64
N ILE A 103 -0.99 -5.54 -3.11
CA ILE A 103 -0.72 -5.43 -1.67
C ILE A 103 -0.77 -3.96 -1.21
N GLN A 104 -0.23 -3.04 -2.00
CA GLN A 104 -0.30 -1.60 -1.72
C GLN A 104 -1.73 -1.08 -1.77
N GLU A 105 -2.53 -1.46 -2.78
CA GLU A 105 -3.95 -1.13 -2.85
C GLU A 105 -4.70 -1.58 -1.58
N LEU A 106 -4.43 -2.80 -1.09
CA LEU A 106 -5.01 -3.30 0.16
C LEU A 106 -4.57 -2.46 1.37
N ALA A 107 -3.28 -2.13 1.47
CA ALA A 107 -2.76 -1.29 2.55
C ALA A 107 -3.40 0.10 2.56
N GLU A 108 -3.63 0.69 1.38
CA GLU A 108 -4.37 1.95 1.25
C GLU A 108 -5.83 1.81 1.67
N GLU A 109 -6.51 0.72 1.30
CA GLU A 109 -7.88 0.46 1.75
C GLU A 109 -7.99 0.29 3.27
N LEU A 110 -7.00 -0.37 3.90
CA LEU A 110 -6.92 -0.46 5.36
C LEU A 110 -6.81 0.94 5.96
N VAL A 111 -5.88 1.77 5.50
CA VAL A 111 -5.70 3.15 5.99
C VAL A 111 -6.95 4.01 5.80
N ARG A 112 -7.67 3.83 4.68
CA ARG A 112 -8.93 4.55 4.41
C ARG A 112 -10.08 4.10 5.31
N LYS A 113 -10.12 2.85 5.76
CA LYS A 113 -11.19 2.33 6.62
C LYS A 113 -11.00 2.66 8.11
N ILE A 114 -9.77 2.91 8.56
CA ILE A 114 -9.46 3.36 9.93
C ILE A 114 -10.30 4.60 10.38
N PRO A 115 -10.38 5.71 9.62
CA PRO A 115 -11.14 6.89 10.05
C PRO A 115 -12.67 6.75 9.92
N VAL A 116 -13.18 5.74 9.20
CA VAL A 116 -14.64 5.54 9.04
C VAL A 116 -15.23 4.81 10.24
N ILE A 117 -14.48 3.90 10.86
CA ILE A 117 -14.96 3.14 12.03
C ILE A 117 -15.04 4.02 13.28
N GLU A 118 -14.15 5.01 13.45
CA GLU A 118 -14.30 6.03 14.50
C GLU A 118 -15.63 6.80 14.39
N GLN A 119 -16.18 6.94 13.17
CA GLN A 119 -17.47 7.59 12.93
C GLN A 119 -18.67 6.63 13.03
N GLU A 120 -18.51 5.35 12.65
CA GLU A 120 -19.59 4.36 12.66
C GLU A 120 -19.84 3.75 14.05
N GLU A 121 -18.83 3.63 14.93
CA GLU A 121 -19.00 3.12 16.31
C GLU A 121 -19.92 3.99 17.19
N HIS A 122 -20.22 5.22 16.79
CA HIS A 122 -21.11 6.12 17.52
C HIS A 122 -22.60 5.95 17.18
N THR A 123 -22.97 4.97 16.34
CA THR A 123 -24.37 4.77 15.91
C THR A 123 -25.00 3.44 16.39
N GLY A 124 -24.64 2.98 17.59
CA GLY A 124 -25.23 1.79 18.23
C GLY A 124 -25.80 2.08 19.63
N TYR A 125 -27.07 2.51 19.68
CA TYR A 125 -28.00 2.59 20.82
C TYR A 125 -27.55 2.12 22.23
N ILE A 126 -27.47 3.06 23.18
CA ILE A 126 -27.93 2.86 24.56
C ILE A 126 -28.72 4.11 25.01
N GLU A 127 -30.01 3.92 25.28
CA GLU A 127 -30.89 4.92 25.88
C GLU A 127 -30.53 5.15 27.37
N LYS A 128 -30.15 6.39 27.74
CA LYS A 128 -30.58 7.13 28.95
C LYS A 128 -29.94 8.54 29.01
N PRO A 129 -30.57 9.50 29.72
CA PRO A 129 -30.67 10.88 29.26
C PRO A 129 -29.48 11.71 29.73
N VAL A 130 -28.60 12.12 28.81
CA VAL A 130 -27.55 13.08 29.17
C VAL A 130 -27.40 14.12 28.07
N LYS A 131 -27.86 15.33 28.44
CA LYS A 131 -27.54 16.65 27.90
C LYS A 131 -27.03 16.69 26.46
N SER A 132 -27.90 17.16 25.56
CA SER A 132 -27.59 17.82 24.28
C SER A 132 -26.10 18.07 24.10
N SER A 133 -25.46 17.20 23.32
CA SER A 133 -24.05 17.28 22.92
C SER A 133 -23.75 18.70 22.45
N ARG A 134 -22.99 19.44 23.26
CA ARG A 134 -22.41 20.70 22.86
C ARG A 134 -21.41 20.38 21.77
N LYS A 135 -21.56 21.02 20.61
CA LYS A 135 -20.68 20.75 19.46
C LYS A 135 -19.23 20.92 19.93
N ILE A 136 -18.40 19.91 19.71
CA ILE A 136 -16.98 19.97 20.04
C ILE A 136 -16.31 20.82 18.97
N LYS A 137 -15.52 21.81 19.38
CA LYS A 137 -14.75 22.64 18.46
C LYS A 137 -13.27 22.51 18.79
N TYR A 138 -12.55 21.78 17.93
CA TYR A 138 -11.11 21.62 18.00
C TYR A 138 -10.43 22.98 17.86
N LEU A 139 -9.64 23.35 18.87
CA LEU A 139 -8.85 24.58 18.87
C LEU A 139 -7.39 24.23 18.67
N HIS A 140 -6.87 24.40 17.44
CA HIS A 140 -5.43 24.39 17.26
C HIS A 140 -4.84 25.69 17.81
N VAL A 141 -3.79 25.58 18.64
CA VAL A 141 -3.02 26.72 19.18
C VAL A 141 -2.52 27.65 18.06
N LYS A 142 -2.28 27.10 16.86
CA LYS A 142 -1.91 27.83 15.63
C LYS A 142 -3.00 28.79 15.11
N ASP A 143 -4.28 28.51 15.37
CA ASP A 143 -5.43 29.31 14.92
C ASP A 143 -5.73 30.49 15.86
N ILE A 144 -5.01 30.57 16.99
CA ILE A 144 -5.18 31.59 18.01
C ILE A 144 -4.01 32.55 17.99
N THR A 145 -2.80 32.06 17.71
CA THR A 145 -1.59 32.88 17.68
C THR A 145 -0.65 32.42 16.56
N ALA A 146 -0.01 33.38 15.88
CA ALA A 146 1.02 33.11 14.88
C ALA A 146 2.38 32.66 15.51
N VAL A 147 2.41 32.47 16.83
CA VAL A 147 3.62 32.09 17.57
C VAL A 147 3.79 30.57 17.48
N THR A 148 4.72 30.14 16.63
CA THR A 148 4.99 28.72 16.36
C THR A 148 5.97 28.09 17.35
N ARG A 149 6.68 28.88 18.15
CA ARG A 149 7.63 28.39 19.16
C ARG A 149 7.70 29.36 20.34
N VAL A 150 7.45 28.85 21.54
CA VAL A 150 7.59 29.59 22.80
C VAL A 150 8.98 29.30 23.36
N THR A 151 9.76 30.35 23.60
CA THR A 151 11.15 30.21 24.10
C THR A 151 11.38 30.92 25.43
N THR A 152 10.44 31.76 25.86
CA THR A 152 10.51 32.48 27.13
C THR A 152 9.22 32.33 27.95
N GLU A 153 9.35 32.43 29.27
CA GLU A 153 8.22 32.32 30.22
C GLU A 153 7.18 33.44 30.00
N ALA A 154 7.65 34.65 29.67
CA ALA A 154 6.77 35.77 29.32
C ALA A 154 5.98 35.54 28.01
N GLU A 155 6.52 34.78 27.06
CA GLU A 155 5.79 34.36 25.85
C GLU A 155 4.73 33.30 26.18
N TRP A 156 5.06 32.37 27.09
CA TRP A 156 4.12 31.37 27.58
C TRP A 156 2.92 32.01 28.30
N GLU A 157 3.16 32.96 29.20
CA GLU A 157 2.09 33.66 29.93
C GLU A 157 1.12 34.40 28.99
N LYS A 158 1.65 35.06 27.95
CA LYS A 158 0.81 35.73 26.94
C LYS A 158 -0.03 34.74 26.14
N LEU A 159 0.56 33.61 25.77
CA LEU A 159 -0.13 32.56 25.02
C LEU A 159 -1.22 31.89 25.87
N GLN A 160 -0.93 31.62 27.15
CA GLN A 160 -1.90 31.10 28.10
C GLN A 160 -3.08 32.04 28.30
N GLY A 161 -2.83 33.35 28.43
CA GLY A 161 -3.90 34.34 28.57
C GLY A 161 -4.84 34.41 27.35
N LEU A 162 -4.29 34.27 26.14
CA LEU A 162 -5.08 34.25 24.90
C LEU A 162 -5.87 32.95 24.74
N LEU A 163 -5.27 31.81 25.09
CA LEU A 163 -5.93 30.51 25.12
C LEU A 163 -7.09 30.50 26.12
N ASP A 164 -6.83 30.89 27.38
CA ASP A 164 -7.84 30.89 28.44
C ASP A 164 -9.05 31.76 28.06
N LYS A 165 -8.81 32.94 27.47
CA LYS A 165 -9.89 33.82 26.99
C LYS A 165 -10.74 33.15 25.91
N LYS A 166 -10.12 32.46 24.95
CA LYS A 166 -10.82 31.82 23.82
C LYS A 166 -11.53 30.53 24.23
N VAL A 167 -10.93 29.75 25.12
CA VAL A 167 -11.54 28.56 25.75
C VAL A 167 -12.78 28.99 26.54
N ARG A 168 -12.67 30.00 27.40
CA ARG A 168 -13.81 30.50 28.18
C ARG A 168 -14.92 31.06 27.29
N GLN A 169 -14.57 31.76 26.21
CA GLN A 169 -15.55 32.24 25.25
C GLN A 169 -16.31 31.06 24.61
N LEU A 170 -15.62 30.03 24.13
CA LEU A 170 -16.25 28.88 23.50
C LEU A 170 -17.08 28.05 24.49
N LEU A 171 -16.60 27.90 25.73
CA LEU A 171 -17.37 27.28 26.82
C LEU A 171 -18.63 28.10 27.14
N SER A 172 -18.57 29.43 27.09
CA SER A 172 -19.73 30.31 27.32
C SER A 172 -20.75 30.26 26.17
N GLU A 173 -20.27 30.03 24.95
CA GLU A 173 -21.10 29.83 23.76
C GLU A 173 -21.68 28.40 23.70
N GLY A 174 -21.39 27.56 24.69
CA GLY A 174 -21.93 26.21 24.81
C GLY A 174 -21.27 25.21 23.86
N TYR A 175 -19.97 25.39 23.57
CA TYR A 175 -19.14 24.40 22.89
C TYR A 175 -18.23 23.72 23.90
N ASP A 176 -17.97 22.43 23.71
CA ASP A 176 -16.93 21.73 24.44
C ASP A 176 -15.61 21.92 23.67
N VAL A 177 -14.53 22.19 24.41
CA VAL A 177 -13.23 22.57 23.83
C VAL A 177 -12.21 21.47 24.11
N GLU A 178 -11.63 20.94 23.04
CA GLU A 178 -10.46 20.08 23.07
C GLU A 178 -9.24 20.88 22.55
N LEU A 179 -8.16 20.87 23.32
CA LEU A 179 -6.92 21.66 23.13
C LEU A 179 -5.79 20.82 22.54
#